data_AF-A0A4Z2D546-F1
#
_entry.id   AF-A0A4Z2D546-F1
#
_cell.length_a   1.000
_cell.length_b   1.000
_cell.length_c   1.000
_cell.angle_alpha   90.00
_cell.angle_beta   90.00
_cell.angle_gamma   90.00
#
_symmetry.space_group_name_H-M   'P 1'
#
loop_
_entity.id
_entity.type
_entity.pdbx_description
1 polymer ?
#
loop_
_entity_poly.entity_id
_entity_poly.type
_entity_poly.pdbx_seq_one_letter_code
_entity_poly.pdbx_strand_id
1 'polypeptide(L)'
;LYTEWANHYLEKANYSKLIKNIKRDLSNGLLLADIIHAVANIKVQRLCHNPKTSAQSLHNVSACFQVLQLLGIETNGFTAQ
;
A
#
# COMPACT_ATOMS: atom_id res chain seq x y z
N LEU A 1 -6.33 -7.92 -13.95
CA LEU A 1 -5.14 -8.70 -13.49
C LEU A 1 -4.60 -8.18 -12.15
N TYR A 2 -4.16 -6.93 -12.04
CA TYR A 2 -3.57 -6.41 -10.79
C TYR A 2 -4.53 -6.31 -9.60
N THR A 3 -5.80 -5.97 -9.83
CA THR A 3 -6.83 -5.92 -8.75
C THR A 3 -7.09 -7.30 -8.15
N GLU A 4 -7.27 -8.31 -9.00
CA GLU A 4 -7.51 -9.71 -8.57
C GLU A 4 -6.30 -10.27 -7.82
N TRP A 5 -5.09 -10.02 -8.31
CA TRP A 5 -3.86 -10.40 -7.62
C TRP A 5 -3.79 -9.78 -6.23
N ALA A 6 -3.99 -8.47 -6.12
CA ALA A 6 -3.95 -7.78 -4.82
C ALA A 6 -5.07 -8.25 -3.88
N ASN A 7 -6.29 -8.47 -4.38
CA ASN A 7 -7.40 -9.01 -3.61
C ASN A 7 -7.10 -10.41 -3.08
N HIS A 8 -6.48 -11.29 -3.89
CA HIS A 8 -6.08 -12.61 -3.44
C HIS A 8 -5.14 -12.56 -2.22
N TYR A 9 -4.17 -11.65 -2.19
CA TYR A 9 -3.30 -11.47 -1.01
C TYR A 9 -4.05 -10.88 0.18
N LEU A 10 -4.95 -9.92 -0.05
CA LEU A 10 -5.77 -9.32 1.01
C LEU A 10 -6.71 -10.36 1.65
N GLU A 11 -7.35 -11.21 0.85
CA GLU A 11 -8.19 -12.32 1.33
C GLU A 11 -7.36 -13.34 2.11
N LYS A 12 -6.17 -13.69 1.61
CA LYS A 12 -5.24 -14.59 2.30
C LYS A 12 -4.79 -14.04 3.66
N ALA A 13 -4.64 -12.72 3.77
CA ALA A 13 -4.32 -12.03 5.02
C ALA A 13 -5.56 -11.65 5.86
N ASN A 14 -6.76 -12.11 5.47
CA ASN A 14 -8.02 -11.91 6.18
C ASN A 14 -8.48 -10.43 6.29
N TYR A 15 -8.11 -9.59 5.31
CA TYR A 15 -8.57 -8.21 5.26
C TYR A 15 -10.01 -8.14 4.73
N SER A 16 -10.88 -7.43 5.45
CA SER A 16 -12.29 -7.24 5.07
C SER A 16 -12.47 -6.23 3.93
N LYS A 17 -11.45 -5.44 3.60
CA LYS A 17 -11.47 -4.45 2.52
C LYS A 17 -10.82 -5.03 1.27
N LEU A 18 -11.63 -5.22 0.23
CA LEU A 18 -11.18 -5.58 -1.10
C LEU A 18 -11.06 -4.33 -1.99
N ILE A 19 -10.08 -4.36 -2.89
CA ILE A 19 -9.82 -3.31 -3.86
C ILE A 19 -10.85 -3.41 -4.97
N LYS A 20 -11.54 -2.30 -5.22
CA LYS A 20 -12.43 -2.17 -6.38
C LYS A 20 -11.74 -1.42 -7.51
N ASN A 21 -10.96 -0.38 -7.16
CA ASN A 21 -10.24 0.42 -8.13
C ASN A 21 -8.82 0.69 -7.64
N ILE A 22 -7.88 -0.12 -8.12
CA ILE A 22 -6.48 -0.12 -7.70
C ILE A 22 -5.85 1.28 -7.66
N LYS A 23 -6.10 2.15 -8.65
CA LYS A 23 -5.56 3.50 -8.66
C LYS A 23 -6.06 4.34 -7.48
N ARG A 24 -7.38 4.32 -7.23
CA ARG A 24 -8.01 5.16 -6.20
C ARG A 24 -7.80 4.60 -4.80
N ASP A 25 -7.89 3.29 -4.66
CA ASP A 25 -7.75 2.59 -3.38
C ASP A 25 -6.30 2.63 -2.86
N LEU A 26 -5.30 2.53 -3.75
CA LEU A 26 -3.89 2.70 -3.39
C LEU A 26 -3.51 4.16 -3.11
N SER A 27 -4.25 5.14 -3.65
CA SER A 27 -3.94 6.56 -3.48
C SER A 27 -3.92 6.99 -2.01
N ASN A 28 -4.70 6.32 -1.15
CA ASN A 28 -4.75 6.62 0.29
C ASN A 28 -3.55 6.02 1.07
N GLY A 29 -2.75 5.16 0.45
CA GLY A 29 -1.58 4.48 1.03
C GLY A 29 -1.88 3.40 2.07
N LEU A 30 -3.11 3.32 2.60
CA LEU A 30 -3.49 2.29 3.59
C LEU A 30 -3.62 0.91 2.96
N LEU A 31 -4.37 0.77 1.87
CA LEU A 31 -4.48 -0.49 1.15
C LEU A 31 -3.14 -0.94 0.57
N LEU A 32 -2.28 0.02 0.18
CA LEU A 32 -0.93 -0.28 -0.25
C LEU A 32 -0.12 -0.93 0.89
N ALA A 33 -0.22 -0.40 2.11
CA ALA A 33 0.43 -0.99 3.26
C ALA A 33 -0.10 -2.38 3.61
N ASP A 34 -1.41 -2.60 3.51
CA ASP A 34 -2.05 -3.88 3.77
C ASP A 34 -1.57 -4.95 2.77
N ILE A 35 -1.43 -4.59 1.48
CA ILE A 35 -0.85 -5.48 0.45
C ILE A 35 0.62 -5.77 0.74
N ILE A 36 1.42 -4.75 1.08
CA ILE A 36 2.84 -4.95 1.42
C ILE A 36 2.96 -5.91 2.61
N HIS A 37 2.11 -5.74 3.62
CA HIS A 37 2.05 -6.66 4.74
C HIS A 37 1.64 -8.07 4.29
N ALA A 38 0.63 -8.21 3.45
CA ALA A 38 0.17 -9.52 2.98
C ALA A 38 1.22 -10.25 2.11
N VAL A 39 2.01 -9.51 1.32
CA VAL A 39 2.98 -10.09 0.37
C VAL A 39 4.35 -10.28 1.02
N ALA A 40 4.85 -9.27 1.74
CA ALA A 40 6.19 -9.27 2.32
C ALA A 40 6.19 -9.68 3.81
N ASN A 41 5.02 -9.85 4.44
CA ASN A 41 4.87 -10.09 5.87
C ASN A 41 5.51 -8.99 6.74
N ILE A 42 5.63 -7.76 6.18
CA ILE A 42 6.18 -6.59 6.87
C ILE A 42 5.07 -5.58 7.14
N LYS A 43 4.94 -5.18 8.41
CA LYS A 43 3.97 -4.16 8.81
C LYS A 43 4.56 -2.76 8.64
N VAL A 44 4.00 -1.99 7.71
CA VAL A 44 4.33 -0.56 7.58
C VAL A 44 3.78 0.18 8.81
N GLN A 45 4.67 0.83 9.56
CA GLN A 45 4.30 1.60 10.75
C GLN A 45 4.10 3.08 10.41
N ARG A 46 3.44 3.83 11.31
CA ARG A 46 3.17 5.29 11.20
C ARG A 46 2.20 5.70 10.10
N LEU A 47 1.26 4.84 9.72
CA LEU A 47 0.23 5.20 8.76
C LEU A 47 -0.87 6.05 9.42
N CYS A 48 -1.31 7.08 8.72
CA CYS A 48 -2.53 7.81 9.01
C CYS A 48 -3.74 6.97 8.60
N HIS A 49 -4.43 6.36 9.56
CA HIS A 49 -5.61 5.50 9.33
C HIS A 49 -6.84 6.23 8.75
N ASN A 50 -6.86 7.55 8.77
CA ASN A 50 -7.91 8.36 8.16
C ASN A 50 -7.30 9.61 7.49
N PRO A 51 -6.64 9.46 6.33
CA PRO A 51 -6.03 10.58 5.62
C PRO A 51 -7.14 11.49 5.08
N LYS A 52 -7.25 12.69 5.64
CA LYS A 52 -8.20 13.73 5.23
C LYS A 52 -7.60 14.69 4.20
N THR A 53 -6.27 14.73 4.10
CA THR A 53 -5.54 15.64 3.21
C THR A 53 -4.61 14.85 2.29
N SER A 54 -4.33 15.41 1.11
CA SER A 54 -3.40 14.82 0.14
C SER A 54 -1.98 14.63 0.71
N ALA A 55 -1.58 15.47 1.66
CA ALA A 55 -0.31 15.31 2.37
C ALA A 55 -0.28 14.06 3.25
N GLN A 56 -1.40 13.71 3.92
CA GLN A 56 -1.48 12.50 4.73
C GLN A 56 -1.51 11.23 3.88
N SER A 57 -2.19 11.26 2.74
CA SER A 57 -2.17 10.13 1.80
C SER A 57 -0.78 9.96 1.19
N LEU A 58 -0.11 11.06 0.81
CA LEU A 58 1.27 11.03 0.33
C LEU A 58 2.24 10.51 1.39
N HIS A 59 2.07 10.90 2.66
CA HIS A 59 2.84 10.37 3.77
C HIS A 59 2.72 8.85 3.90
N ASN A 60 1.49 8.32 3.82
CA ASN A 60 1.25 6.88 3.86
C ASN A 60 1.92 6.15 2.70
N VAL A 61 1.80 6.70 1.48
CA VAL A 61 2.43 6.12 0.28
C VAL A 61 3.95 6.16 0.41
N SER A 62 4.52 7.26 0.89
CA SER A 62 5.96 7.42 1.13
C SER A 62 6.48 6.40 2.15
N ALA A 63 5.76 6.17 3.25
CA ALA A 63 6.11 5.15 4.24
C ALA A 63 6.10 3.73 3.65
N CYS A 64 5.10 3.42 2.82
CA CYS A 64 5.04 2.15 2.10
C CYS A 64 6.24 1.97 1.17
N PHE A 65 6.60 3.03 0.44
CA PHE A 65 7.75 3.04 -0.45
C PHE A 65 9.07 2.79 0.27
N GLN A 66 9.24 3.40 1.44
CA GLN A 66 10.43 3.23 2.25
C GLN A 66 10.59 1.77 2.71
N VAL A 67 9.49 1.08 3.03
CA VAL A 67 9.51 -0.36 3.33
C VAL A 67 9.87 -1.19 2.10
N LEU A 68 9.33 -0.85 0.92
CA LEU A 68 9.68 -1.53 -0.33
C LEU A 68 11.17 -1.36 -0.67
N GLN A 69 11.74 -0.17 -0.44
CA GLN A 69 13.17 0.08 -0.62
C GLN A 69 14.01 -0.73 0.36
N LEU A 70 13.59 -0.85 1.62
CA LEU A 70 14.27 -1.69 2.62
C LEU A 70 14.24 -3.18 2.26
N LEU A 71 13.18 -3.62 1.58
CA LEU A 71 13.08 -4.97 1.03
C LEU A 71 14.00 -5.22 -0.17
N GLY A 72 14.74 -4.20 -0.64
CA GLY A 72 15.61 -4.31 -1.81
C GLY A 72 14.84 -4.30 -3.13
N ILE A 73 13.55 -3.90 -3.12
CA ILE A 73 12.80 -3.67 -4.34
C ILE A 73 13.28 -2.34 -4.90
N GLU A 74 14.03 -2.38 -6.00
CA GLU A 74 14.47 -1.17 -6.69
C GLU A 74 13.27 -0.38 -7.19
N THR A 75 12.87 0.64 -6.44
CA THR A 75 11.87 1.60 -6.87
C THR A 75 12.48 2.72 -7.74
N ASN A 76 13.64 2.46 -8.35
CA ASN A 76 14.37 3.37 -9.23
C ASN A 76 13.51 3.69 -10.47
N GLY A 77 12.63 4.68 -10.36
CA GLY A 77 11.76 5.16 -11.44
C GLY A 77 10.33 5.51 -11.04
N PHE A 78 9.87 5.10 -9.86
CA PHE A 78 8.53 5.46 -9.38
C PHE A 78 8.62 6.60 -8.37
N THR A 79 8.57 7.83 -8.87
CA THR A 79 8.38 9.03 -8.02
C THR A 79 6.89 9.26 -7.79
N ALA A 80 6.49 9.49 -6.53
CA ALA A 80 5.16 10.00 -6.22
C ALA A 80 5.12 11.48 -6.60
N GLN A 81 4.78 11.76 -7.86
CA GLN A 81 4.65 13.12 -8.41
C GLN A 81 3.24 13.67 -8.23
#